data_AF-A0A954REQ9-F1
#
_entry.id   AF-A0A954REQ9-F1
#
_cell.length_a   1.000
_cell.length_b   1.000
_cell.length_c   1.000
_cell.angle_alpha   90.00
_cell.angle_beta   90.00
_cell.angle_gamma   90.00
#
_symmetry.space_group_name_H-M   'P 1'
#
loop_
_entity.id
_entity.type
_entity.pdbx_description
1 polymer ?
#
loop_
_entity_poly.entity_id
_entity_poly.type
_entity_poly.pdbx_seq_one_letter_code
_entity_poly.pdbx_strand_id
1 'polypeptide(L)'
;RRAFLTSYDASIDPEDNYLTALLGAAIQVCGGINLEYYFSCIDNESYGCGTKLPHNVVGLLGMMNGHASDLRTGLSSQMVEIHEPVRILFVVETTPERLIRAVKRNPAVTEFVENAWGRIVAIDSETGVMHAYRNGTFELYDEPDVELPAAETSVAWYRGKSDHLPIARIEQGLDLVSAPIETHSA
;
A
#
# COMPACT_ATOMS: atom_id res chain seq x y z
N ARG A 1 -2.90 -11.83 3.44
CA ARG A 1 -3.40 -10.58 4.09
C ARG A 1 -2.57 -9.45 3.51
N ARG A 2 -3.20 -8.40 2.95
CA ARG A 2 -2.51 -7.36 2.14
C ARG A 2 -2.71 -5.94 2.67
N ALA A 3 -3.31 -5.80 3.86
CA ALA A 3 -3.63 -4.51 4.46
C ALA A 3 -2.77 -4.26 5.68
N PHE A 4 -2.34 -3.01 5.83
CA PHE A 4 -1.75 -2.43 7.01
C PHE A 4 -2.68 -1.31 7.47
N LEU A 5 -3.09 -1.32 8.74
CA LEU A 5 -4.06 -0.37 9.28
C LEU A 5 -3.39 0.49 10.35
N THR A 6 -3.71 1.77 10.37
CA THR A 6 -3.32 2.69 11.43
C THR A 6 -4.53 3.51 11.85
N SER A 7 -4.83 3.51 13.14
CA SER A 7 -5.93 4.30 13.71
C SER A 7 -5.45 5.71 14.05
N TYR A 8 -6.31 6.70 13.83
CA TYR A 8 -6.03 8.10 14.09
C TYR A 8 -7.35 8.82 14.44
N ASP A 9 -7.31 9.71 15.42
CA ASP A 9 -8.45 10.52 15.84
C ASP A 9 -8.34 11.94 15.29
N ALA A 10 -9.21 12.29 14.35
CA ALA A 10 -9.21 13.60 13.70
C ALA A 10 -9.71 14.75 14.60
N SER A 11 -10.38 14.44 15.72
CA SER A 11 -10.96 15.44 16.62
C SER A 11 -9.88 16.21 17.40
N ILE A 12 -8.72 15.58 17.64
CA ILE A 12 -7.59 16.16 18.36
C ILE A 12 -6.55 16.82 17.44
N ASP A 13 -6.81 16.86 16.12
CA ASP A 13 -5.88 17.40 15.13
C ASP A 13 -6.58 18.37 14.17
N PRO A 14 -7.07 19.53 14.66
CA PRO A 14 -7.78 20.51 13.83
C PRO A 14 -6.92 21.09 12.70
N GLU A 15 -5.60 21.06 12.87
CA GLU A 15 -4.63 21.62 11.94
C GLU A 15 -4.02 20.58 10.99
N ASP A 16 -4.41 19.29 11.06
CA ASP A 16 -3.83 18.16 10.29
C ASP A 16 -2.32 17.90 10.49
N ASN A 17 -1.77 18.27 11.64
CA ASN A 17 -0.35 18.03 11.94
C ASN A 17 -0.06 16.54 12.13
N TYR A 18 -0.92 15.81 12.83
CA TYR A 18 -0.77 14.38 13.05
C TYR A 18 -1.07 13.61 11.78
N LEU A 19 -2.11 13.98 11.03
CA LEU A 19 -2.37 13.40 9.72
C LEU A 19 -1.17 13.59 8.78
N THR A 20 -0.58 14.79 8.72
CA THR A 20 0.63 15.06 7.91
C THR A 20 1.80 14.17 8.32
N ALA A 21 2.07 14.04 9.63
CA ALA A 21 3.14 13.19 10.13
C ALA A 21 2.92 11.71 9.83
N LEU A 22 1.67 11.24 9.98
CA LEU A 22 1.28 9.86 9.72
C LEU A 22 1.40 9.52 8.24
N LEU A 23 0.93 10.39 7.34
CA LEU A 23 1.12 10.22 5.89
C LEU A 23 2.61 10.25 5.53
N GLY A 24 3.38 11.15 6.13
CA GLY A 24 4.83 11.21 5.95
C GLY A 24 5.52 9.89 6.29
N ALA A 25 5.19 9.28 7.42
CA ALA A 25 5.75 8.00 7.83
C ALA A 25 5.22 6.83 6.98
N ALA A 26 3.90 6.70 6.84
CA ALA A 26 3.26 5.56 6.20
C ALA A 26 3.53 5.52 4.68
N ILE A 27 3.39 6.66 3.98
CA ILE A 27 3.59 6.69 2.53
C ILE A 27 5.06 6.47 2.19
N GLN A 28 5.99 7.08 2.94
CA GLN A 28 7.42 6.92 2.65
C GLN A 28 7.88 5.47 2.85
N VAL A 29 7.48 4.82 3.95
CA VAL A 29 7.89 3.44 4.24
C VAL A 29 7.13 2.43 3.38
N CYS A 30 5.79 2.45 3.43
CA CYS A 30 4.98 1.46 2.71
C CYS A 30 5.07 1.67 1.19
N GLY A 31 5.09 2.92 0.73
CA GLY A 31 5.26 3.25 -0.68
C GLY A 31 6.64 2.86 -1.20
N GLY A 32 7.71 3.15 -0.46
CA GLY A 32 9.08 2.75 -0.84
C GLY A 32 9.21 1.23 -0.98
N ILE A 33 8.76 0.47 0.02
CA ILE A 33 8.74 -1.00 -0.04
C ILE A 33 7.87 -1.48 -1.20
N ASN A 34 6.67 -0.92 -1.40
CA ASN A 34 5.80 -1.33 -2.51
C ASN A 34 6.47 -1.14 -3.87
N LEU A 35 7.12 0.01 -4.10
CA LEU A 35 7.82 0.29 -5.35
C LEU A 35 9.03 -0.63 -5.55
N GLU A 36 9.81 -0.92 -4.50
CA GLU A 36 10.95 -1.83 -4.57
C GLU A 36 10.52 -3.23 -5.04
N TYR A 37 9.44 -3.77 -4.45
CA TYR A 37 8.85 -5.04 -4.89
C TYR A 37 8.23 -4.95 -6.29
N TYR A 38 7.48 -3.88 -6.57
CA TYR A 38 6.80 -3.68 -7.85
C TYR A 38 7.80 -3.65 -9.01
N PHE A 39 8.81 -2.78 -8.95
CA PHE A 39 9.80 -2.64 -10.02
C PHE A 39 10.68 -3.89 -10.15
N SER A 40 11.12 -4.47 -9.02
CA SER A 40 11.90 -5.71 -9.03
C SER A 40 11.12 -6.90 -9.59
N CYS A 41 9.78 -6.89 -9.50
CA CYS A 41 8.89 -7.93 -10.02
C CYS A 41 8.63 -7.77 -11.54
N ILE A 42 8.34 -6.55 -12.01
CA ILE A 42 7.98 -6.34 -13.43
C ILE A 42 9.17 -6.44 -14.39
N ASP A 43 10.38 -6.08 -13.93
CA ASP A 43 11.62 -6.16 -14.70
C ASP A 43 12.80 -6.34 -13.74
N ASN A 44 13.06 -7.59 -13.36
CA ASN A 44 14.14 -7.94 -12.44
C ASN A 44 15.54 -7.72 -13.05
N GLU A 45 15.65 -7.68 -14.38
CA GLU A 45 16.94 -7.46 -15.03
C GLU A 45 17.38 -6.01 -14.90
N SER A 46 16.45 -5.07 -15.12
CA SER A 46 16.72 -3.62 -15.01
C SER A 46 16.61 -3.09 -13.58
N TYR A 47 15.57 -3.49 -12.84
CA TYR A 47 15.25 -2.91 -11.52
C TYR A 47 15.43 -3.86 -10.35
N GLY A 48 15.78 -5.12 -10.62
CA GLY A 48 16.13 -6.11 -9.61
C GLY A 48 17.63 -6.35 -9.51
N CYS A 49 18.03 -7.44 -8.85
CA CYS A 49 19.42 -7.90 -8.79
C CYS A 49 19.64 -9.32 -9.32
N GLY A 50 18.71 -9.83 -10.12
CA GLY A 50 18.81 -11.15 -10.75
C GLY A 50 18.56 -12.31 -9.79
N THR A 51 19.30 -13.39 -9.97
CA THR A 51 19.20 -14.58 -9.11
C THR A 51 20.08 -14.46 -7.88
N LYS A 52 19.59 -14.97 -6.75
CA LYS A 52 20.34 -15.04 -5.50
C LYS A 52 21.54 -16.01 -5.54
N LEU A 53 21.60 -16.94 -6.51
CA LEU A 53 22.61 -18.01 -6.55
C LEU A 53 24.06 -17.52 -6.72
N PRO A 54 24.38 -16.62 -7.66
CA PRO A 54 25.73 -16.08 -7.86
C PRO A 54 25.91 -14.68 -7.24
N HIS A 55 25.17 -14.33 -6.18
CA HIS A 55 25.18 -12.99 -5.59
C HIS A 55 26.50 -12.66 -4.89
N ASN A 56 27.13 -11.57 -5.31
CA ASN A 56 28.27 -10.97 -4.63
C ASN A 56 27.88 -9.60 -4.08
N VAL A 57 27.90 -9.44 -2.75
CA VAL A 57 27.66 -8.14 -2.09
C VAL A 57 28.86 -7.23 -2.35
N VAL A 58 28.61 -6.03 -2.89
CA VAL A 58 29.66 -5.06 -3.20
C VAL A 58 29.50 -3.83 -2.32
N GLY A 59 30.39 -3.69 -1.33
CA GLY A 59 30.50 -2.49 -0.50
C GLY A 59 29.25 -2.10 0.28
N LEU A 60 28.28 -3.02 0.45
CA LEU A 60 26.93 -2.74 0.98
C LEU A 60 26.13 -1.72 0.16
N LEU A 61 26.56 -1.45 -1.08
CA LEU A 61 25.89 -0.53 -2.00
C LEU A 61 24.96 -1.25 -2.97
N GLY A 62 25.23 -2.52 -3.26
CA GLY A 62 24.42 -3.33 -4.16
C GLY A 62 25.01 -4.72 -4.37
N MET A 63 24.50 -5.39 -5.40
CA MET A 63 24.81 -6.77 -5.73
C MET A 63 25.36 -6.89 -7.14
N MET A 64 26.36 -7.75 -7.33
CA MET A 64 26.77 -8.26 -8.64
C MET A 64 26.25 -9.69 -8.81
N ASN A 65 25.83 -10.02 -10.03
CA ASN A 65 25.38 -11.34 -10.45
C ASN A 65 26.57 -12.08 -11.10
N GLY A 66 27.23 -12.94 -10.34
CA GLY A 66 28.46 -13.61 -10.74
C GLY A 66 29.70 -12.75 -10.51
N HIS A 67 30.80 -13.14 -11.16
CA HIS A 67 32.12 -12.52 -10.97
C HIS A 67 32.32 -11.24 -11.78
N ALA A 68 31.48 -11.00 -12.80
CA ALA A 68 31.56 -9.84 -13.68
C ALA A 68 30.15 -9.46 -14.18
N SER A 69 29.55 -8.46 -13.53
CA SER A 69 28.28 -7.85 -13.92
C SER A 69 28.25 -6.39 -13.50
N ASP A 70 27.24 -5.65 -13.96
CA ASP A 70 26.94 -4.34 -13.38
C ASP A 70 26.48 -4.46 -11.91
N LEU A 71 26.65 -3.37 -11.16
CA LEU A 71 26.12 -3.22 -9.81
C LEU A 71 24.61 -3.00 -9.87
N ARG A 72 23.84 -3.76 -9.10
CA ARG A 72 22.36 -3.71 -9.07
C ARG A 72 21.84 -3.48 -7.66
N THR A 73 20.73 -2.72 -7.53
CA THR A 73 20.22 -2.22 -6.23
C THR A 73 18.77 -2.61 -5.90
N GLY A 74 18.22 -3.63 -6.57
CA GLY A 74 16.86 -4.13 -6.32
C GLY A 74 16.81 -5.51 -5.66
N LEU A 75 15.64 -6.14 -5.70
CA LEU A 75 15.42 -7.46 -5.11
C LEU A 75 15.76 -8.59 -6.08
N SER A 76 16.14 -9.74 -5.52
CA SER A 76 16.36 -10.95 -6.32
C SER A 76 15.03 -11.54 -6.79
N SER A 77 15.04 -12.23 -7.93
CA SER A 77 13.89 -12.98 -8.46
C SER A 77 13.20 -13.85 -7.40
N GLN A 78 13.96 -14.56 -6.56
CA GLN A 78 13.42 -15.41 -5.49
C GLN A 78 12.70 -14.64 -4.38
N MET A 79 12.95 -13.34 -4.22
CA MET A 79 12.22 -12.51 -3.25
C MET A 79 10.88 -12.05 -3.81
N VAL A 80 10.73 -11.96 -5.13
CA VAL A 80 9.56 -11.36 -5.78
C VAL A 80 8.67 -12.37 -6.51
N GLU A 81 9.12 -13.61 -6.72
CA GLU A 81 8.38 -14.65 -7.47
C GLU A 81 7.00 -15.00 -6.87
N ILE A 82 6.83 -14.82 -5.56
CA ILE A 82 5.56 -15.06 -4.85
C ILE A 82 4.68 -13.80 -4.70
N HIS A 83 5.16 -12.65 -5.19
CA HIS A 83 4.51 -11.35 -4.98
C HIS A 83 3.83 -10.88 -6.27
N GLU A 84 2.57 -10.48 -6.14
CA GLU A 84 1.87 -9.81 -7.23
C GLU A 84 2.31 -8.33 -7.30
N PRO A 85 2.69 -7.82 -8.49
CA PRO A 85 3.08 -6.43 -8.66
C PRO A 85 1.84 -5.53 -8.66
N VAL A 86 1.40 -5.15 -7.46
CA VAL A 86 0.29 -4.21 -7.26
C VAL A 86 0.82 -2.84 -6.87
N ARG A 87 0.15 -1.79 -7.34
CA ARG A 87 0.40 -0.42 -6.89
C ARG A 87 -0.34 -0.18 -5.58
N ILE A 88 0.35 0.37 -4.59
CA ILE A 88 -0.24 0.64 -3.29
C ILE A 88 -1.39 1.66 -3.37
N LEU A 89 -2.43 1.39 -2.59
CA LEU A 89 -3.58 2.26 -2.37
C LEU A 89 -3.62 2.64 -0.89
N PHE A 90 -3.65 3.95 -0.63
CA PHE A 90 -3.91 4.51 0.69
C PHE A 90 -5.36 4.98 0.74
N VAL A 91 -6.15 4.38 1.62
CA VAL A 91 -7.50 4.86 1.93
C VAL A 91 -7.42 5.57 3.27
N VAL A 92 -7.83 6.83 3.32
CA VAL A 92 -7.70 7.69 4.48
C VAL A 92 -9.08 8.23 4.84
N GLU A 93 -9.52 7.96 6.06
CA GLU A 93 -10.78 8.47 6.59
C GLU A 93 -10.63 9.95 6.96
N THR A 94 -11.04 10.83 6.05
CA THR A 94 -10.96 12.30 6.17
C THR A 94 -11.64 12.96 4.96
N THR A 95 -11.71 14.29 4.93
CA THR A 95 -12.22 15.02 3.75
C THR A 95 -11.15 15.21 2.68
N PRO A 96 -11.52 15.30 1.38
CA PRO A 96 -10.58 15.62 0.30
C PRO A 96 -9.69 16.85 0.59
N GLU A 97 -10.25 17.89 1.19
CA GLU A 97 -9.57 19.14 1.50
C GLU A 97 -8.50 18.95 2.58
N ARG A 98 -8.81 18.20 3.64
CA ARG A 98 -7.86 17.88 4.72
C ARG A 98 -6.74 16.97 4.19
N LEU A 99 -7.09 15.95 3.40
CA LEU A 99 -6.11 15.03 2.82
C LEU A 99 -5.12 15.77 1.92
N ILE A 100 -5.59 16.59 0.97
CA ILE A 100 -4.67 17.30 0.08
C ILE A 100 -3.83 18.34 0.83
N ARG A 101 -4.39 18.98 1.86
CA ARG A 101 -3.65 19.92 2.71
C ARG A 101 -2.51 19.22 3.44
N ALA A 102 -2.75 18.05 4.01
CA ALA A 102 -1.73 17.24 4.67
C ALA A 102 -0.66 16.74 3.69
N VAL A 103 -1.07 16.24 2.51
CA VAL A 103 -0.15 15.81 1.44
C VAL A 103 0.77 16.96 1.02
N LYS A 104 0.21 18.14 0.73
CA LYS A 104 0.96 19.31 0.23
C LYS A 104 1.95 19.91 1.25
N ARG A 105 1.82 19.58 2.54
CA ARG A 105 2.78 20.01 3.58
C ARG A 105 4.07 19.20 3.57
N ASN A 106 4.08 18.03 2.92
CA ASN A 106 5.27 17.20 2.78
C ASN A 106 5.63 17.05 1.29
N PRO A 107 6.72 17.69 0.82
CA PRO A 107 7.12 17.63 -0.59
C PRO A 107 7.35 16.21 -1.12
N ALA A 108 7.90 15.31 -0.31
CA ALA A 108 8.15 13.93 -0.74
C ALA A 108 6.84 13.14 -0.91
N VAL A 109 5.87 13.35 0.00
CA VAL A 109 4.54 12.75 -0.13
C VAL A 109 3.79 13.35 -1.32
N THR A 110 3.90 14.66 -1.53
CA THR A 110 3.32 15.34 -2.69
C THR A 110 3.86 14.74 -3.98
N GLU A 111 5.19 14.64 -4.12
CA GLU A 111 5.83 14.03 -5.29
C GLU A 111 5.37 12.58 -5.49
N PHE A 112 5.27 11.80 -4.41
CA PHE A 112 4.78 10.42 -4.48
C PHE A 112 3.37 10.32 -5.07
N VAL A 113 2.46 11.18 -4.61
CA VAL A 113 1.05 11.19 -5.03
C VAL A 113 0.90 11.76 -6.44
N GLU A 114 1.52 12.91 -6.72
CA GLU A 114 1.38 13.62 -8.00
C GLU A 114 1.99 12.83 -9.18
N ASN A 115 3.09 12.10 -8.94
CA ASN A 115 3.66 11.20 -9.95
C ASN A 115 2.91 9.88 -10.08
N ALA A 116 1.81 9.69 -9.35
CA ALA A 116 1.00 8.47 -9.33
C ALA A 116 1.81 7.20 -8.99
N TRP A 117 2.85 7.35 -8.17
CA TRP A 117 3.65 6.22 -7.65
C TRP A 117 2.81 5.34 -6.71
N GLY A 118 1.83 5.92 -6.03
CA GLY A 118 0.73 5.21 -5.37
C GLY A 118 -0.60 5.95 -5.58
N ARG A 119 -1.70 5.37 -5.10
CA ARG A 119 -3.03 5.99 -5.15
C ARG A 119 -3.47 6.40 -3.76
N ILE A 120 -4.20 7.51 -3.66
CA ILE A 120 -4.84 7.96 -2.42
C ILE A 120 -6.33 8.14 -2.65
N VAL A 121 -7.12 7.76 -1.64
CA VAL A 121 -8.57 7.90 -1.59
C VAL A 121 -8.93 8.50 -0.24
N ALA A 122 -9.75 9.55 -0.26
CA ALA A 122 -10.43 10.05 0.94
C ALA A 122 -11.75 9.30 1.09
N ILE A 123 -12.05 8.81 2.29
CA ILE A 123 -13.37 8.29 2.65
C ILE A 123 -13.97 9.17 3.74
N ASP A 124 -15.19 9.63 3.52
CA ASP A 124 -15.94 10.41 4.50
C ASP A 124 -16.43 9.50 5.63
N SER A 125 -16.14 9.87 6.88
CA SER A 125 -16.43 9.05 8.06
C SER A 125 -17.92 8.90 8.38
N GLU A 126 -18.75 9.85 7.95
CA GLU A 126 -20.18 9.86 8.27
C GLU A 126 -21.01 9.21 7.17
N THR A 127 -20.65 9.46 5.91
CA THR A 127 -21.42 9.06 4.73
C THR A 127 -20.83 7.85 4.01
N GLY A 128 -19.56 7.52 4.26
CA GLY A 128 -18.82 6.49 3.53
C GLY A 128 -18.49 6.86 2.08
N VAL A 129 -18.81 8.09 1.64
CA VAL A 129 -18.53 8.55 0.27
C VAL A 129 -17.02 8.61 0.06
N MET A 130 -16.56 8.01 -1.03
CA MET A 130 -15.15 7.96 -1.39
C MET A 130 -14.82 8.93 -2.52
N HIS A 131 -13.67 9.58 -2.41
CA HIS A 131 -13.11 10.42 -3.47
C HIS A 131 -11.68 9.96 -3.78
N ALA A 132 -11.41 9.63 -5.04
CA ALA A 132 -10.09 9.22 -5.49
C ALA A 132 -9.30 10.42 -6.03
N TYR A 133 -8.03 10.55 -5.66
CA TYR A 133 -7.17 11.57 -6.25
C TYR A 133 -6.66 11.11 -7.62
N ARG A 134 -7.05 11.82 -8.68
CA ARG A 134 -6.71 11.54 -10.08
C ARG A 134 -6.42 12.87 -10.79
N ASN A 135 -5.35 12.91 -11.59
CA ASN A 135 -5.01 14.06 -12.45
C ASN A 135 -5.00 15.42 -11.72
N GLY A 136 -4.53 15.46 -10.46
CA GLY A 136 -4.42 16.70 -9.70
C GLY A 136 -5.70 17.14 -8.96
N THR A 137 -6.77 16.35 -9.00
CA THR A 137 -8.02 16.64 -8.29
C THR A 137 -8.60 15.41 -7.60
N PHE A 138 -9.47 15.63 -6.62
CA PHE A 138 -10.35 14.59 -6.10
C PHE A 138 -11.59 14.46 -6.98
N GLU A 139 -11.89 13.23 -7.38
CA GLU A 139 -13.06 12.86 -8.16
C GLU A 139 -13.90 11.88 -7.32
N LEU A 140 -15.23 11.96 -7.42
CA LEU A 140 -16.12 11.00 -6.76
C LEU A 140 -15.77 9.58 -7.24
N TYR A 141 -15.62 8.66 -6.30
CA TYR A 141 -15.48 7.25 -6.61
C TYR A 141 -16.86 6.61 -6.64
N ASP A 142 -17.40 6.43 -7.84
CA ASP A 142 -18.74 5.87 -8.12
C ASP A 142 -18.69 4.57 -8.92
N GLU A 143 -17.53 3.90 -8.92
CA GLU A 143 -17.36 2.61 -9.58
C GLU A 143 -18.32 1.57 -8.96
N PRO A 144 -18.94 0.71 -9.78
CA PRO A 144 -19.93 -0.23 -9.29
C PRO A 144 -19.30 -1.24 -8.33
N ASP A 145 -20.06 -1.62 -7.31
CA ASP A 145 -19.68 -2.69 -6.42
C ASP A 145 -19.38 -3.96 -7.21
N VAL A 146 -18.19 -4.50 -6.99
CA VAL A 146 -17.79 -5.78 -7.57
C VAL A 146 -18.19 -6.88 -6.60
N GLU A 147 -18.94 -7.86 -7.08
CA GLU A 147 -19.26 -9.04 -6.29
C GLU A 147 -17.97 -9.82 -5.98
N LEU A 148 -17.56 -9.79 -4.71
CA LEU A 148 -16.35 -10.46 -4.25
C LEU A 148 -16.64 -11.95 -4.01
N PRO A 149 -15.72 -12.86 -4.40
CA PRO A 149 -15.75 -14.24 -3.93
C PRO A 149 -15.88 -14.28 -2.40
N ALA A 150 -16.75 -15.15 -1.89
CA ALA A 150 -16.92 -15.37 -0.46
C ALA A 150 -16.26 -16.68 -0.03
N ALA A 151 -15.71 -16.70 1.20
CA ALA A 151 -15.24 -17.90 1.85
C ALA A 151 -15.49 -17.82 3.36
N GLU A 152 -15.74 -18.96 3.98
CA GLU A 152 -16.01 -19.02 5.42
C GLU A 152 -14.82 -18.51 6.24
N THR A 153 -13.60 -18.93 5.89
CA THR A 153 -12.36 -18.56 6.59
C THR A 153 -11.24 -18.22 5.61
N SER A 154 -10.24 -17.45 6.07
CA SER A 154 -9.07 -17.16 5.24
C SER A 154 -8.34 -18.44 4.82
N VAL A 155 -8.28 -19.45 5.69
CA VAL A 155 -7.62 -20.74 5.40
C VAL A 155 -8.35 -21.48 4.28
N ALA A 156 -9.68 -21.51 4.30
CA ALA A 156 -10.48 -22.08 3.23
C ALA A 156 -10.26 -21.34 1.89
N TRP A 157 -10.02 -20.03 1.94
CA TRP A 157 -9.76 -19.24 0.74
C TRP A 157 -8.41 -19.56 0.08
N TYR A 158 -7.30 -19.65 0.83
CA TYR A 158 -5.97 -19.79 0.23
C TYR A 158 -5.39 -21.21 0.20
N ARG A 159 -5.89 -22.15 1.01
CA ARG A 159 -5.28 -23.49 1.12
C ARG A 159 -5.34 -24.23 -0.22
N GLY A 160 -4.19 -24.76 -0.64
CA GLY A 160 -4.05 -25.54 -1.88
C GLY A 160 -3.98 -24.70 -3.16
N LYS A 161 -3.94 -23.37 -3.04
CA LYS A 161 -3.76 -22.45 -4.17
C LYS A 161 -2.36 -21.83 -4.12
N SER A 162 -1.70 -21.74 -5.27
CA SER A 162 -0.35 -21.18 -5.41
C SER A 162 -0.31 -19.87 -6.20
N ASP A 163 -1.35 -19.58 -6.98
CA ASP A 163 -1.45 -18.35 -7.76
C ASP A 163 -1.90 -17.15 -6.90
N HIS A 164 -1.77 -15.95 -7.46
CA HIS A 164 -2.32 -14.74 -6.88
C HIS A 164 -3.85 -14.83 -6.78
N LEU A 165 -4.37 -14.71 -5.57
CA LEU A 165 -5.80 -14.79 -5.32
C LEU A 165 -6.43 -13.40 -5.33
N PRO A 166 -7.60 -13.24 -5.97
CA PRO A 166 -8.35 -12.00 -5.84
C PRO A 166 -8.77 -11.76 -4.39
N ILE A 167 -9.16 -10.53 -4.11
CA ILE A 167 -9.74 -10.15 -2.82
C ILE A 167 -11.03 -10.96 -2.63
N ALA A 168 -11.18 -11.56 -1.46
CA ALA A 168 -12.36 -12.33 -1.08
C ALA A 168 -12.92 -11.84 0.24
N ARG A 169 -14.24 -11.89 0.38
CA ARG A 169 -14.96 -11.61 1.62
C ARG A 169 -14.89 -12.84 2.52
N ILE A 170 -14.42 -12.66 3.76
CA ILE A 170 -14.37 -13.72 4.77
C ILE A 170 -15.57 -13.59 5.70
N GLU A 171 -16.44 -14.61 5.71
CA GLU A 171 -17.73 -14.54 6.42
C GLU A 171 -17.56 -14.57 7.94
N GLN A 172 -16.71 -15.45 8.47
CA GLN A 172 -16.46 -15.57 9.92
C GLN A 172 -15.90 -14.28 10.55
N GLY A 173 -15.29 -13.40 9.75
CA GLY A 173 -14.74 -12.13 10.24
C GLY A 173 -15.80 -11.04 10.46
N LEU A 174 -17.02 -11.19 9.92
CA LEU A 174 -18.06 -10.16 9.96
C LEU A 174 -18.78 -10.08 11.31
N ASP A 175 -18.86 -11.19 12.05
CA ASP A 175 -19.47 -11.24 13.38
C ASP A 175 -18.74 -10.37 14.42
N LEU A 176 -17.47 -10.00 14.14
CA LEU A 176 -16.67 -9.11 14.98
C LEU A 176 -16.92 -7.62 14.70
N VAL A 177 -17.41 -7.25 13.51
CA VAL A 177 -17.63 -5.85 13.08
C VAL A 177 -18.96 -5.29 13.62
N SER A 178 -19.89 -6.17 14.04
CA SER A 178 -21.12 -5.78 14.73
C SER A 178 -20.93 -5.38 16.20
N ALA A 179 -19.73 -5.53 16.76
CA ALA A 179 -19.42 -5.04 18.09
C ALA A 179 -19.01 -3.55 18.02
N PRO A 180 -19.56 -2.67 18.88
CA PRO A 180 -19.14 -1.28 18.93
C PRO A 180 -17.63 -1.20 19.19
N ILE A 181 -16.93 -0.32 18.46
CA ILE A 181 -15.52 -0.03 18.72
C ILE A 181 -15.44 0.64 20.10
N GLU A 182 -15.08 -0.11 21.13
CA GLU A 182 -14.80 0.46 22.45
C GLU A 182 -13.54 1.32 22.35
N THR A 183 -13.73 2.64 22.33
CA THR A 183 -12.66 3.62 22.51
C THR A 183 -12.17 3.52 23.95
N HIS A 184 -11.09 2.78 24.18
CA HIS A 184 -10.39 2.84 25.46
C HIS A 184 -9.66 4.19 25.55
N SER A 185 -10.23 5.12 26.32
CA SER A 185 -9.54 6.32 26.80
C SER A 185 -8.38 5.88 27.70
N ALA A 186 -7.15 6.23 27.31
CA ALA A 186 -5.97 6.17 28.17
C ALA A 186 -5.92 7.38 29.11
#